data_AF-A0A316WCU4-F1
#
_entry.id   AF-A0A316WCU4-F1
#
_cell.length_a   1.000
_cell.length_b   1.000
_cell.length_c   1.000
_cell.angle_alpha   90.00
_cell.angle_beta   90.00
_cell.angle_gamma   90.00
#
_symmetry.space_group_name_H-M   'P 1'
#
loop_
_entity.id
_entity.type
_entity.pdbx_description
1 polymer ?
#
loop_
_entity_poly.entity_id
_entity_poly.type
_entity_poly.pdbx_seq_one_letter_code
_entity_poly.pdbx_strand_id
1 'polypeptide(L)' 'MTSLEQVDLFENSDLLPPEVLGIYKEFPDELTYKECAYFLKRMESLGYVFEYYLDAVPFNLKKIN' A
#
# COMPACT_ATOMS: atom_id res chain seq x y z
N MET A 1 -7.26 9.84 -24.30
CA MET A 1 -7.07 8.46 -23.79
C MET A 1 -6.36 8.63 -22.47
N THR A 2 -7.11 8.74 -21.39
CA THR A 2 -6.54 9.13 -20.09
C THR A 2 -5.81 7.90 -19.54
N SER A 3 -4.49 7.87 -19.71
CA SER A 3 -3.63 6.96 -18.99
C SER A 3 -3.96 7.13 -17.51
N LEU A 4 -4.52 6.09 -16.89
CA LEU A 4 -4.63 6.03 -15.44
C LEU A 4 -3.19 5.96 -14.95
N GLU A 5 -2.58 7.11 -14.71
CA GLU A 5 -1.37 7.21 -13.91
C GLU A 5 -1.71 6.50 -12.60
N GLN A 6 -1.18 5.28 -12.44
CA GLN A 6 -1.27 4.54 -11.19
C GLN A 6 -0.39 5.31 -10.21
N VAL A 7 -0.97 6.36 -9.63
CA VAL A 7 -0.32 7.19 -8.62
C VAL A 7 -0.01 6.27 -7.46
N ASP A 8 1.26 6.20 -7.11
CA ASP A 8 1.68 5.50 -5.91
C ASP A 8 1.09 6.21 -4.70
N LEU A 9 0.12 5.56 -4.06
CA LEU A 9 -0.57 6.11 -2.90
C LEU A 9 0.29 6.06 -1.64
N PHE A 10 1.43 5.36 -1.62
CA PHE A 10 2.42 5.52 -0.55
C PHE A 10 3.10 6.88 -0.66
N GLU A 11 3.55 7.26 -1.87
CA GLU A 11 4.12 8.59 -2.11
C GLU A 11 3.08 9.70 -1.94
N ASN A 12 1.80 9.38 -2.18
CA ASN A 12 0.67 10.30 -2.07
C ASN A 12 -0.25 9.94 -0.90
N SER A 13 0.32 9.76 0.29
CA SER A 13 -0.45 9.37 1.48
C SER A 13 -1.59 10.35 1.84
N ASP A 14 -1.54 11.61 1.38
CA ASP A 14 -2.64 12.59 1.50
C ASP A 14 -3.91 12.19 0.72
N LEU A 15 -3.79 11.34 -0.31
CA LEU A 15 -4.92 10.82 -1.08
C LEU A 15 -5.48 9.52 -0.48
N LEU A 16 -4.82 8.95 0.52
CA LEU A 16 -5.27 7.72 1.15
C LEU A 16 -6.51 7.97 2.02
N PRO A 17 -7.54 7.12 1.93
CA PRO A 17 -8.63 7.18 2.87
C PRO A 17 -8.12 6.91 4.30
N PRO A 18 -8.76 7.48 5.32
CA PRO A 18 -8.31 7.39 6.71
C PRO A 18 -8.19 5.94 7.22
N GLU A 19 -8.97 5.01 6.69
CA GLU A 19 -8.85 3.58 7.00
C GLU A 19 -7.52 2.99 6.54
N VAL A 20 -7.12 3.28 5.29
CA VAL A 20 -5.86 2.80 4.72
C VAL A 20 -4.67 3.49 5.38
N LEU A 21 -4.77 4.80 5.59
CA LEU A 21 -3.76 5.59 6.31
C LEU A 21 -3.57 5.09 7.74
N GLY A 22 -4.66 4.68 8.41
CA GLY A 22 -4.63 4.09 9.74
C GLY A 22 -3.79 2.81 9.74
N ILE A 23 -4.09 1.87 8.84
CA ILE A 23 -3.33 0.64 8.70
C ILE A 23 -1.86 0.95 8.37
N TYR A 24 -1.60 1.82 7.40
CA TYR A 24 -0.23 2.21 7.04
C TYR A 24 0.55 2.76 8.24
N LYS A 25 -0.06 3.62 9.06
CA LYS A 25 0.55 4.17 10.27
C LYS A 25 0.72 3.16 11.40
N GLU A 26 -0.03 2.06 11.40
CA GLU A 26 0.18 0.95 12.34
C GLU A 26 1.43 0.12 12.01
N PHE A 27 1.95 0.24 10.78
CA PHE A 27 3.13 -0.48 10.33
C PHE A 27 4.40 0.39 10.43
N PRO A 28 5.51 -0.13 10.99
CA PRO A 28 6.79 0.58 11.03
C PRO A 28 7.40 0.71 9.62
N ASP A 29 8.31 1.67 9.43
CA ASP A 29 9.06 1.86 8.17
C ASP A 29 9.89 0.62 7.77
N GLU A 30 10.36 -0.16 8.75
CA GLU A 30 11.06 -1.43 8.53
C GLU A 30 10.11 -2.60 8.79
N LEU A 31 9.50 -3.11 7.72
CA LEU A 31 8.65 -4.29 7.78
C LEU A 31 9.45 -5.56 7.55
N THR A 32 9.04 -6.65 8.22
CA THR A 32 9.50 -7.97 7.80
C THR A 32 8.69 -8.48 6.61
N TYR A 33 9.25 -9.41 5.82
CA TYR A 33 8.53 -10.08 4.72
C TYR A 33 7.14 -10.62 5.13
N LYS A 34 7.01 -11.12 6.36
CA LYS A 34 5.75 -11.65 6.88
C LYS A 34 4.75 -10.53 7.16
N GLU A 35 5.22 -9.40 7.67
CA GLU A 35 4.39 -8.23 7.93
C GLU A 35 3.97 -7.56 6.62
N CYS A 36 4.87 -7.44 5.63
CA CYS A 36 4.48 -7.00 4.29
C CYS A 36 3.40 -7.90 3.67
N ALA A 37 3.54 -9.22 3.77
CA ALA A 37 2.53 -10.14 3.26
C ALA A 37 1.18 -9.99 4.00
N TYR A 38 1.22 -9.78 5.32
CA TYR A 38 0.01 -9.52 6.11
C TYR A 38 -0.63 -8.17 5.74
N PHE A 39 0.19 -7.13 5.59
CA PHE A 39 -0.20 -5.80 5.20
C PHE A 39 -0.83 -5.79 3.80
N LEU A 40 -0.23 -6.51 2.85
CA LEU A 40 -0.77 -6.71 1.51
C LEU A 40 -2.17 -7.30 1.58
N LYS A 41 -2.35 -8.37 2.35
CA LYS A 41 -3.65 -9.02 2.50
C LYS A 41 -4.72 -8.12 3.14
N ARG A 42 -4.30 -7.24 4.08
CA ARG A 42 -5.17 -6.24 4.70
C ARG A 42 -5.59 -5.17 3.69
N MET A 43 -4.66 -4.69 2.88
CA MET A 43 -4.93 -3.78 1.77
C MET A 43 -5.85 -4.42 0.74
N GLU A 44 -5.63 -5.68 0.37
CA GLU A 44 -6.46 -6.41 -0.60
C GLU A 44 -7.91 -6.50 -0.12
N SER A 45 -8.12 -6.69 1.19
CA SER A 45 -9.46 -6.71 1.79
C SER A 45 -10.18 -5.36 1.69
N LEU A 46 -9.43 -4.25 1.59
CA LEU A 46 -9.94 -2.91 1.36
C LEU A 46 -10.08 -2.56 -0.13
N GLY A 47 -9.72 -3.48 -1.03
CA GLY A 47 -9.66 -3.22 -2.47
C GLY A 47 -8.43 -2.42 -2.88
N TYR A 48 -7.32 -2.57 -2.19
CA TYR A 48 -6.02 -1.98 -2.53
C TYR A 48 -4.97 -3.07 -2.67
N VAL A 49 -3.99 -2.86 -3.54
CA VAL A 49 -2.86 -3.77 -3.74
C VAL A 49 -1.59 -2.95 -3.81
N PHE A 50 -0.49 -3.51 -3.33
CA PHE A 50 0.82 -2.91 -3.48
C PHE A 50 1.86 -4.00 -3.74
N GLU A 51 3.06 -3.58 -4.11
CA GLU A 51 4.21 -4.45 -4.33
C GLU A 51 5.28 -4.12 -3.30
N TYR A 52 6.20 -5.04 -3.01
CA TYR A 52 7.28 -4.76 -2.07
C TYR A 52 8.61 -5.28 -2.60
N TYR A 53 9.68 -4.55 -2.31
CA TYR A 53 11.03 -4.94 -2.70
C TYR A 53 11.55 -6.11 -1.85
N LEU A 54 12.73 -6.63 -2.22
CA LEU A 54 13.42 -7.68 -1.45
C LEU A 54 13.80 -7.22 -0.04
N ASP A 55 13.79 -5.92 0.23
CA ASP A 55 14.01 -5.37 1.57
C ASP A 55 12.70 -5.19 2.34
N ALA A 56 11.58 -5.79 1.87
CA ALA A 56 10.25 -5.64 2.44
C ALA A 56 9.81 -4.16 2.55
N VAL A 57 10.23 -3.35 1.57
CA VAL A 57 9.80 -1.96 1.43
C VAL A 57 8.58 -1.92 0.50
N PRO A 58 7.39 -1.54 1.00
CA PRO A 58 6.18 -1.48 0.19
C PRO A 58 6.20 -0.25 -0.73
N PHE A 59 5.75 -0.47 -1.98
CA PHE A 59 5.67 0.52 -3.04
C PHE A 59 4.51 0.18 -3.99
N ASN A 60 4.19 1.07 -4.91
CA ASN A 60 3.14 0.96 -5.93
C ASN A 60 1.74 0.69 -5.34
N LEU A 61 1.37 1.40 -4.27
CA LEU A 61 0.03 1.22 -3.70
C LEU A 61 -1.03 1.78 -4.63
N LYS A 62 -1.92 0.90 -5.07
CA LYS A 62 -2.98 1.20 -6.03
C LYS A 62 -4.27 0.52 -5.64
N LYS A 63 -5.38 1.04 -6.14
CA LYS A 63 -6.68 0.42 -5.94
C LYS A 63 -6.84 -0.80 -6.85
N ILE A 64 -7.28 -1.92 -6.29
CA ILE A 64 -7.79 -3.06 -7.04
C ILE A 64 -9.16 -2.62 -7.53
N ASN A 65 -9.25 -2.34 -8.83
CA ASN A 65 -10.45 -1.83 -9.47
C ASN A 65 -11.53 -2.90 -9.60
#